data_AF-A0A139GX89-F1
#
_entry.id   AF-A0A139GX89-F1
#
_cell.length_a   1.000
_cell.length_b   1.000
_cell.length_c   1.000
_cell.angle_alpha   90.00
_cell.angle_beta   90.00
_cell.angle_gamma   90.00
#
_symmetry.space_group_name_H-M   'P 1'
#
loop_
_entity.id
_entity.type
_entity.pdbx_description
1 polymer ?
#
loop_
_entity_poly.entity_id
_entity_poly.type
_entity_poly.pdbx_seq_one_letter_code
_entity_poly.pdbx_strand_id
1 'polypeptide(L)'
;MVATSSRPNFLISTPTFWNCLLYEHYTAKGIHPLVIDADDAITSQEFSMQLCSKIDLDPDLAHFERQRGDKDKYHPMEYASQTTLIESSGVDESKAAKNLGLDDSEKKWDEEFGEDVGLVIRGFVSHSTPRAKRSCGSSYA
;
A
#
# COMPACT_ATOMS: atom_id res chain seq x y z
N MET A 1 -32.07 18.51 1.13
CA MET A 1 -30.81 19.28 1.25
C MET A 1 -29.67 18.34 0.91
N VAL A 2 -29.11 18.49 -0.29
CA VAL A 2 -27.92 17.73 -0.72
C VAL A 2 -26.72 18.53 -0.25
N ALA A 3 -25.92 17.97 0.65
CA ALA A 3 -24.68 18.58 1.08
C ALA A 3 -23.68 18.51 -0.09
N THR A 4 -23.55 19.59 -0.86
CA THR A 4 -22.46 19.76 -1.81
C THR A 4 -21.19 20.06 -1.00
N SER A 5 -20.37 19.04 -0.75
CA SER A 5 -19.04 19.25 -0.17
C SER A 5 -18.16 19.91 -1.23
N SER A 6 -18.02 21.23 -1.15
CA SER A 6 -17.14 22.03 -2.02
C SER A 6 -15.67 21.89 -1.63
N ARG A 7 -15.19 20.66 -1.45
CA ARG A 7 -13.75 20.39 -1.32
C ARG A 7 -13.21 20.17 -2.74
N PRO A 8 -12.25 20.98 -3.23
CA PRO A 8 -11.54 20.61 -4.44
C PRO A 8 -10.86 19.26 -4.18
N ASN A 9 -11.36 18.20 -4.81
CA ASN A 9 -10.72 16.89 -4.80
C ASN A 9 -9.41 17.04 -5.57
N PHE A 10 -8.32 17.36 -4.88
CA PHE A 10 -6.99 17.26 -5.47
C PHE A 10 -6.65 15.78 -5.60
N LEU A 11 -6.76 15.27 -6.81
CA LEU A 11 -6.31 13.92 -7.13
C LEU A 11 -4.79 13.96 -7.32
N ILE A 12 -4.04 13.86 -6.22
CA ILE A 12 -2.60 13.66 -6.27
C ILE A 12 -2.35 12.17 -6.48
N SER A 13 -2.32 11.75 -7.75
CA SER A 13 -1.92 10.39 -8.11
C SER A 13 -0.52 10.42 -8.68
N THR A 14 0.44 9.80 -7.98
CA THR A 14 1.79 9.57 -8.46
C THR A 14 2.10 8.08 -8.37
N PRO A 15 1.36 7.23 -9.11
CA PRO A 15 1.47 5.80 -8.91
C PRO A 15 2.86 5.38 -9.37
N THR A 16 3.63 4.85 -8.42
CA THR A 16 4.99 4.30 -8.58
C THR A 16 6.10 5.27 -9.00
N PHE A 17 5.79 6.50 -9.45
CA PHE A 17 6.81 7.45 -9.93
C PHE A 17 7.86 7.76 -8.85
N TRP A 18 7.43 8.05 -7.62
CA TRP A 18 8.34 8.32 -6.51
C TRP A 18 9.18 7.10 -6.13
N ASN A 19 8.59 5.90 -6.14
CA ASN A 19 9.33 4.67 -5.84
C ASN A 19 10.42 4.40 -6.88
N CYS A 20 10.13 4.59 -8.17
CA CYS A 20 11.13 4.47 -9.24
C CYS A 20 12.22 5.53 -9.10
N LEU A 21 11.85 6.79 -8.86
CA LEU A 21 12.81 7.89 -8.71
C LEU A 21 13.74 7.68 -7.50
N LEU A 22 13.21 7.18 -6.38
CA LEU A 22 14.01 6.80 -5.23
C LEU A 22 14.95 5.65 -5.57
N TYR A 23 14.46 4.60 -6.23
CA TYR A 23 15.29 3.47 -6.65
C TYR A 23 16.44 3.89 -7.57
N GLU A 24 16.16 4.69 -8.59
CA GLU A 24 17.15 5.27 -9.51
C GLU A 24 18.17 6.14 -8.76
N HIS A 25 17.70 6.96 -7.81
CA HIS A 25 18.57 7.81 -7.01
C HIS A 25 19.59 7.02 -6.18
N TYR A 26 19.15 5.93 -5.52
CA TYR A 26 20.04 5.08 -4.72
C TYR A 26 20.99 4.26 -5.59
N THR A 27 20.49 3.68 -6.68
CA THR A 27 21.32 2.89 -7.61
C THR A 27 22.38 3.74 -8.30
N ALA A 28 22.09 5.00 -8.65
CA ALA A 28 23.08 5.94 -9.15
C ALA A 28 24.22 6.24 -8.15
N LYS A 29 24.00 5.99 -6.86
CA LYS A 29 25.00 6.13 -5.79
C LYS A 29 25.68 4.81 -5.42
N GLY A 30 25.45 3.73 -6.19
CA GLY A 30 25.99 2.40 -5.92
C GLY A 30 25.31 1.68 -4.76
N ILE A 31 24.19 2.20 -4.26
CA ILE A 31 23.35 1.52 -3.26
C ILE A 31 22.32 0.70 -4.02
N HIS A 32 22.18 -0.58 -3.69
CA HIS A 32 21.18 -1.46 -4.30
C HIS A 32 20.00 -1.64 -3.33
N PRO A 33 18.89 -0.89 -3.47
CA PRO A 33 17.75 -1.02 -2.59
C PRO A 33 17.11 -2.39 -2.74
N LEU A 34 16.69 -2.97 -1.62
CA LEU A 34 15.83 -4.13 -1.64
C LEU A 34 14.41 -3.68 -1.99
N VAL A 35 13.86 -4.20 -3.08
CA VAL A 35 12.46 -3.98 -3.46
C VAL A 35 11.63 -5.10 -2.86
N ILE A 36 10.58 -4.73 -2.14
CA ILE A 36 9.71 -5.64 -1.41
C ILE A 36 8.28 -5.43 -1.93
N ASP A 37 7.64 -6.51 -2.34
CA ASP A 37 6.22 -6.49 -2.67
C ASP A 37 5.40 -6.52 -1.38
N ALA A 38 4.44 -5.61 -1.25
CA ALA A 38 3.58 -5.55 -0.07
C ALA A 38 2.77 -6.84 0.09
N ASP A 39 2.38 -7.48 -1.02
CA ASP A 39 1.58 -8.69 -0.95
C ASP A 39 2.36 -9.88 -0.37
N ASP A 40 3.65 -9.98 -0.65
CA ASP A 40 4.49 -11.05 -0.08
C ASP A 40 4.65 -10.86 1.43
N ALA A 41 4.79 -9.61 1.90
CA ALA A 41 4.85 -9.30 3.32
C ALA A 41 3.50 -9.52 4.04
N ILE A 42 2.38 -9.26 3.38
CA ILE A 42 1.03 -9.44 3.95
C ILE A 42 0.63 -10.92 3.98
N THR A 43 0.94 -11.69 2.93
CA THR A 43 0.45 -13.07 2.76
C THR A 43 1.42 -14.14 3.24
N SER A 44 2.68 -13.78 3.53
CA SER A 44 3.69 -14.74 3.97
C SER A 44 4.50 -14.21 5.16
N GLN A 45 4.20 -14.76 6.34
CA GLN A 45 5.01 -14.56 7.53
C GLN A 45 6.45 -15.08 7.32
N GLU A 46 6.60 -16.18 6.60
CA GLU A 46 7.92 -16.75 6.27
C GLU A 46 8.76 -15.79 5.43
N PHE A 47 8.17 -15.12 4.45
CA PHE A 47 8.86 -14.09 3.68
C PHE A 47 9.36 -12.96 4.59
N SER A 48 8.54 -12.52 5.54
CA SER A 48 8.93 -11.48 6.52
C SER A 48 10.07 -11.95 7.42
N MET A 49 10.08 -13.21 7.86
CA MET A 49 11.19 -13.78 8.64
C MET A 49 12.48 -13.88 7.82
N GLN A 50 12.39 -14.33 6.57
CA GLN A 50 13.54 -14.37 5.65
C GLN A 50 14.08 -12.97 5.36
N LEU A 51 13.18 -11.99 5.24
CA LEU A 51 13.54 -10.59 5.09
C LEU A 51 14.34 -10.12 6.31
N CYS A 52 13.87 -10.38 7.54
CA CYS A 52 14.61 -10.05 8.77
C CYS A 52 16.04 -10.60 8.71
N SER A 53 16.23 -11.89 8.41
CA SER A 53 17.56 -12.48 8.28
C SER A 53 18.42 -11.82 7.21
N LYS A 54 17.82 -11.37 6.10
CA LYS A 54 18.53 -10.74 4.98
C LYS A 54 19.05 -9.33 5.32
N ILE A 55 18.42 -8.63 6.26
CA ILE A 55 18.80 -7.28 6.68
C ILE A 55 19.41 -7.24 8.09
N ASP A 56 19.90 -8.39 8.57
CA ASP A 56 20.52 -8.58 9.88
C ASP A 56 19.62 -8.18 11.07
N LEU A 57 18.31 -8.44 10.95
CA LEU A 57 17.35 -8.40 12.06
C LEU A 57 17.09 -9.80 12.61
N ASP A 58 16.79 -9.88 13.91
CA ASP A 58 16.41 -11.12 14.58
C ASP A 58 14.97 -11.53 14.22
N PRO A 59 14.75 -12.64 13.50
CA PRO A 59 13.41 -13.09 13.14
C PRO A 59 12.57 -13.51 14.34
N ASP A 60 13.18 -13.92 15.46
CA ASP A 60 12.46 -14.39 16.65
C ASP A 60 11.78 -13.23 17.40
N LEU A 61 12.17 -11.98 17.10
CA LEU A 61 11.55 -10.76 17.63
C LEU A 61 10.43 -10.21 16.75
N ALA A 62 10.11 -10.87 15.62
CA ALA A 62 9.07 -10.42 14.71
C ALA A 62 7.67 -10.70 15.30
N HIS A 63 6.89 -9.63 15.50
CA HIS A 63 5.52 -9.72 16.01
C HIS A 63 4.49 -9.48 14.89
N PHE A 64 3.67 -10.50 14.62
CA PHE A 64 2.62 -10.46 13.58
C PHE A 64 1.22 -10.26 14.17
N GLU A 65 1.08 -10.47 15.47
CA GLU A 65 -0.13 -10.21 16.24
C GLU A 65 0.16 -9.13 17.28
N ARG A 66 -0.83 -8.27 17.53
CA ARG A 66 -0.74 -7.22 18.55
C ARG A 66 -2.08 -7.04 19.24
N GLN A 67 -2.03 -6.62 20.50
CA GLN A 67 -3.23 -6.21 21.20
C GLN A 67 -3.74 -4.88 20.63
N ARG A 68 -5.04 -4.79 20.39
CA ARG A 68 -5.68 -3.53 19.99
C ARG A 68 -5.46 -2.48 21.06
N GLY A 69 -5.14 -1.26 20.62
CA GLY A 69 -5.01 -0.11 21.50
C GLY A 69 -6.36 0.32 22.05
N ASP A 70 -6.32 0.87 23.25
CA ASP A 70 -7.49 1.48 23.88
C ASP A 70 -7.64 2.92 23.38
N LYS A 71 -8.73 3.20 22.66
CA LYS A 71 -9.04 4.51 22.07
C LYS A 71 -8.92 5.65 23.08
N ASP A 72 -9.33 5.41 24.32
CA ASP A 72 -9.40 6.45 25.36
C ASP A 72 -8.01 6.87 25.85
N LYS A 73 -6.95 6.15 25.45
CA LYS A 73 -5.55 6.48 25.78
C LYS A 73 -4.87 7.39 24.76
N TYR A 74 -5.50 7.67 23.62
CA TYR A 74 -4.90 8.46 22.54
C TYR A 74 -5.55 9.84 22.44
N HIS A 75 -4.76 10.85 22.06
CA HIS A 75 -5.32 12.15 21.73
C HIS A 75 -6.26 11.99 20.50
N PRO A 76 -7.43 12.65 20.45
CA PRO A 76 -8.40 12.44 19.36
C PRO A 76 -7.84 12.61 17.94
N MET A 77 -6.90 13.55 17.77
CA MET A 77 -6.20 13.77 16.49
C MET A 77 -5.24 12.63 16.12
N GLU A 78 -4.54 12.07 17.10
CA GLU A 78 -3.66 10.91 16.89
C GLU A 78 -4.49 9.69 16.55
N TYR A 79 -5.58 9.48 17.30
CA TYR A 79 -6.50 8.38 17.02
C TYR A 79 -7.10 8.49 15.62
N ALA A 80 -7.56 9.67 15.20
CA ALA A 80 -8.14 9.86 13.87
C ALA A 80 -7.16 9.59 12.72
N SER A 81 -5.86 9.87 12.92
CA SER A 81 -4.84 9.62 11.89
C SER A 81 -4.29 8.19 11.90
N GLN A 82 -4.41 7.47 13.01
CA GLN A 82 -3.84 6.13 13.21
C GLN A 82 -4.90 5.07 13.56
N THR A 83 -6.18 5.31 13.26
CA THR A 83 -7.29 4.45 13.69
C THR A 83 -7.07 3.00 13.25
N THR A 84 -6.74 2.78 11.97
CA THR A 84 -6.49 1.45 11.43
C THR A 84 -5.32 0.75 12.11
N LEU A 85 -4.27 1.49 12.47
CA LEU A 85 -3.17 0.94 13.22
C LEU A 85 -3.66 0.56 14.62
N ILE A 86 -4.16 1.52 15.40
CA ILE A 86 -4.62 1.35 16.80
C ILE A 86 -5.59 0.18 16.95
N GLU A 87 -6.54 0.04 16.02
CA GLU A 87 -7.57 -0.99 16.07
C GLU A 87 -7.17 -2.32 15.40
N SER A 88 -6.00 -2.40 14.76
CA SER A 88 -5.52 -3.68 14.19
C SER A 88 -5.08 -4.64 15.29
N SER A 89 -5.39 -5.92 15.09
CA SER A 89 -4.93 -7.03 15.93
C SER A 89 -3.75 -7.79 15.32
N GLY A 90 -3.32 -7.42 14.12
CA GLY A 90 -2.27 -8.11 13.38
C GLY A 90 -2.32 -7.79 11.89
N VAL A 91 -1.65 -8.62 11.10
CA VAL A 91 -1.67 -8.54 9.64
C VAL A 91 -3.08 -8.92 9.12
N ASP A 92 -3.63 -8.10 8.23
CA ASP A 92 -4.93 -8.33 7.60
C ASP A 92 -4.73 -8.76 6.15
N GLU A 93 -4.78 -10.08 5.91
CA GLU A 93 -4.61 -10.67 4.57
C GLU A 93 -5.69 -10.24 3.57
N SER A 94 -6.84 -9.75 4.04
CA SER A 94 -7.87 -9.21 3.15
C SER A 94 -7.43 -7.94 2.43
N LYS A 95 -6.33 -7.32 2.87
CA LYS A 95 -5.71 -6.13 2.25
C LYS A 95 -4.72 -6.49 1.14
N ALA A 96 -4.40 -7.76 0.93
CA ALA A 96 -3.51 -8.17 -0.15
C ALA A 96 -4.15 -7.90 -1.52
N ALA A 97 -3.40 -7.28 -2.43
CA ALA A 97 -3.85 -6.92 -3.77
C ALA A 97 -4.00 -8.14 -4.69
N LYS A 98 -3.20 -9.20 -4.49
CA LYS A 98 -3.36 -10.52 -5.17
C LYS A 98 -4.78 -11.10 -5.05
N ASN A 99 -5.53 -10.72 -4.01
CA ASN A 99 -6.91 -11.18 -3.81
C ASN A 99 -7.96 -10.31 -4.53
N LEU A 100 -7.54 -9.26 -5.23
CA LEU A 100 -8.42 -8.30 -5.92
C LEU A 100 -8.31 -8.45 -7.43
N GLY A 101 -9.44 -8.74 -8.07
CA GLY A 101 -9.58 -8.59 -9.52
C GLY A 101 -9.52 -7.12 -9.91
N LEU A 102 -8.77 -6.80 -10.97
CA LEU A 102 -8.72 -5.43 -11.50
C LEU A 102 -10.11 -4.97 -11.94
N ASP A 103 -10.85 -5.83 -12.64
CA ASP A 103 -12.21 -5.53 -13.11
C ASP A 103 -13.19 -5.22 -11.97
N ASP A 104 -13.04 -5.90 -10.83
CA ASP A 104 -13.86 -5.64 -9.64
C ASP A 104 -13.44 -4.35 -8.93
N SER A 105 -12.15 -4.01 -9.00
CA SER A 105 -11.62 -2.74 -8.49
C SER A 105 -12.09 -1.56 -9.33
N GLU A 106 -12.16 -1.72 -10.65
CA GLU A 106 -12.67 -0.69 -11.56
C GLU A 106 -14.14 -0.35 -11.29
N LYS A 107 -14.99 -1.37 -11.09
CA LYS A 107 -16.40 -1.15 -10.72
C LYS A 107 -16.52 -0.42 -9.39
N LYS A 108 -15.72 -0.79 -8.39
CA LYS A 108 -15.68 -0.11 -7.09
C LYS A 108 -15.27 1.35 -7.22
N TRP A 109 -14.31 1.67 -8.07
CA TRP A 109 -13.92 3.08 -8.29
C TRP A 109 -15.04 3.90 -8.91
N ASP A 110 -15.79 3.33 -9.85
CA ASP A 110 -16.96 4.00 -10.44
C ASP A 110 -18.07 4.22 -9.39
N GLU A 111 -18.31 3.23 -8.52
CA GLU A 111 -19.28 3.31 -7.42
C GLU A 111 -18.86 4.34 -6.35
N GLU A 112 -17.58 4.37 -5.99
CA GLU A 112 -17.06 5.19 -4.88
C GLU A 112 -16.78 6.64 -5.29
N PHE A 113 -16.23 6.85 -6.49
CA PHE A 113 -15.73 8.15 -6.93
C PHE A 113 -16.47 8.73 -8.14
N GLY A 114 -17.36 7.95 -8.77
CA GLY A 114 -18.03 8.31 -10.01
C GLY A 114 -17.20 7.97 -11.25
N GLU A 115 -17.89 7.81 -12.38
CA GLU A 115 -17.33 7.34 -13.65
C GLU A 115 -16.16 8.19 -14.16
N ASP A 116 -16.26 9.52 -14.05
CA ASP A 116 -15.21 10.45 -14.49
C ASP A 116 -13.89 10.23 -13.73
N VAL A 117 -13.97 10.03 -12.41
CA VAL A 117 -12.79 9.79 -11.57
C VAL A 117 -12.30 8.35 -11.76
N GLY A 118 -13.20 7.37 -11.89
CA GLY A 118 -12.85 5.99 -12.20
C GLY A 118 -12.05 5.87 -13.51
N LEU A 119 -12.44 6.60 -14.57
CA LEU A 119 -11.70 6.71 -15.83
C LEU A 119 -10.27 7.23 -15.63
N VAL A 120 -10.11 8.26 -14.81
CA VAL A 120 -8.79 8.84 -14.49
C VAL A 120 -7.93 7.84 -13.71
N ILE A 121 -8.49 7.13 -12.73
CA ILE A 121 -7.77 6.11 -11.95
C ILE A 121 -7.33 4.96 -12.86
N ARG A 122 -8.20 4.45 -13.74
CA ARG A 122 -7.86 3.43 -14.76
C ARG A 122 -6.71 3.89 -15.66
N GLY A 123 -6.77 5.13 -16.13
CA GLY A 123 -5.68 5.75 -16.88
C GLY A 123 -4.37 5.73 -16.10
N PHE A 124 -4.38 6.09 -14.83
CA PHE A 124 -3.18 6.09 -14.00
C PHE A 124 -2.60 4.69 -13.78
N VAL A 125 -3.43 3.69 -13.45
CA VAL A 125 -2.99 2.30 -13.23
C VAL A 125 -2.36 1.74 -14.51
N SER A 126 -3.05 1.84 -15.65
CA SER A 126 -2.54 1.34 -16.94
C SER A 126 -1.17 1.90 -17.34
N HIS A 127 -0.89 3.18 -17.04
CA HIS A 127 0.40 3.81 -17.35
C HIS A 127 1.52 3.43 -16.37
N SER A 128 1.19 3.05 -15.13
CA SER A 128 2.16 2.80 -14.06
C SER A 128 2.51 1.32 -13.90
N THR A 129 1.58 0.40 -14.16
CA THR A 129 1.82 -1.06 -14.11
C THR A 129 3.04 -1.52 -14.92
N PRO A 130 3.29 -1.02 -16.15
CA PRO A 130 4.49 -1.39 -16.91
C PRO A 130 5.81 -0.87 -16.30
N ARG A 131 5.77 0.20 -15.49
CA ARG A 131 6.94 0.67 -14.72
C ARG A 131 7.18 -0.20 -13.49
N ALA A 132 6.13 -0.52 -12.74
CA ALA A 132 6.21 -1.43 -11.60
C ALA A 132 6.79 -2.81 -11.98
N LYS A 133 6.35 -3.37 -13.12
CA LYS A 133 6.88 -4.65 -13.65
C LYS A 133 8.38 -4.62 -13.92
N ARG A 134 8.94 -3.46 -14.30
CA ARG A 134 10.38 -3.29 -14.56
C ARG A 134 11.20 -3.21 -13.29
N SER A 135 10.67 -2.61 -12.22
CA SER A 135 11.38 -2.45 -10.95
C SER A 135 11.23 -3.65 -10.00
N CYS A 136 10.07 -4.31 -9.99
CA CYS A 136 9.77 -5.39 -9.04
C CYS A 136 10.01 -6.80 -9.59
N GLY A 137 10.12 -6.97 -10.92
CA GLY A 137 10.28 -8.29 -11.55
C GLY A 137 9.01 -9.14 -11.46
N SER A 138 8.35 -9.38 -12.59
CA SER A 138 7.31 -10.40 -12.87
C SER A 138 6.23 -10.79 -11.82
N SER A 139 5.99 -10.07 -10.72
CA SER A 139 4.94 -10.44 -9.73
C SER A 139 3.51 -10.05 -10.16
N TYR A 140 3.36 -9.30 -11.25
CA TYR A 140 2.08 -8.80 -11.78
C TYR A 140 1.67 -9.47 -13.11
N ALA A 141 1.82 -10.78 -13.23
CA ALA A 141 1.33 -11.56 -14.38
C ALA A 141 0.15 -12.44 -13.96
#